data_AF-A0A377CW23-F1
#
_entry.id   AF-A0A377CW23-F1
#
_cell.length_a   1.000
_cell.length_b   1.000
_cell.length_c   1.000
_cell.angle_alpha   90.00
_cell.angle_beta   90.00
_cell.angle_gamma   90.00
#
_symmetry.space_group_name_H-M   'P 1'
#
loop_
_entity.id
_entity.type
_entity.pdbx_description
1 polymer ?
#
loop_
_entity_poly.entity_id
_entity_poly.type
_entity_poly.pdbx_seq_one_letter_code
_entity_poly.pdbx_strand_id
1 'polypeptide(L)'
;MEEDHFTVKALVNAYEGCWQSAGCDKWTFSTNGVSIMGRHGIPVIGFGPGKEPEAHAPNEKTWKSHLVTCAAMYAAIPLSWLATE
;
A
#
# COMPACT_ATOMS: atom_id res chain seq x y z
N MET A 1 -3.34 5.02 -11.44
CA MET A 1 -4.70 5.04 -10.88
C MET A 1 -4.85 6.37 -10.19
N GLU A 2 -5.95 7.07 -10.43
CA GLU A 2 -6.18 8.40 -9.87
C GLU A 2 -6.36 8.35 -8.35
N GLU A 3 -5.95 9.41 -7.65
CA GLU A 3 -6.05 9.51 -6.18
C GLU A 3 -7.49 9.37 -5.68
N ASP A 4 -8.46 9.84 -6.46
CA ASP A 4 -9.88 9.79 -6.12
C ASP A 4 -10.53 8.42 -6.31
N HIS A 5 -9.80 7.44 -6.86
CA HIS A 5 -10.34 6.10 -7.10
C HIS A 5 -10.68 5.40 -5.78
N PHE A 6 -11.81 4.69 -5.76
CA PHE A 6 -12.34 3.98 -4.58
C PHE A 6 -11.27 3.14 -3.84
N THR A 7 -10.50 2.35 -4.58
CA THR A 7 -9.39 1.53 -4.03
C THR A 7 -8.34 2.38 -3.31
N VAL A 8 -8.02 3.57 -3.80
CA VAL A 8 -7.07 4.49 -3.14
C VAL A 8 -7.67 5.00 -1.84
N LYS A 9 -8.90 5.51 -1.90
CA LYS A 9 -9.63 6.01 -0.73
C LYS A 9 -9.75 4.96 0.38
N ALA A 10 -10.11 3.73 0.03
CA ALA A 10 -10.21 2.63 1.00
C ALA A 10 -8.89 2.36 1.74
N LEU A 11 -7.74 2.43 1.05
CA LEU A 11 -6.45 2.20 1.69
C LEU A 11 -5.95 3.42 2.48
N VAL A 12 -6.20 4.63 1.98
CA VAL A 12 -5.94 5.88 2.72
C VAL A 12 -6.74 5.89 4.02
N ASN A 13 -8.04 5.62 3.95
CA ASN A 13 -8.92 5.52 5.12
C ASN A 13 -8.45 4.43 6.10
N ALA A 14 -8.04 3.25 5.61
CA ALA A 14 -7.51 2.19 6.46
C ALA A 14 -6.24 2.62 7.21
N TYR A 15 -5.33 3.32 6.51
CA TYR A 15 -4.12 3.84 7.11
C TYR A 15 -4.42 4.94 8.14
N GLU A 16 -5.30 5.87 7.82
CA GLU A 16 -5.71 6.97 8.70
C GLU A 16 -6.56 6.51 9.91
N GLY A 17 -7.23 5.36 9.79
CA GLY A 17 -7.86 4.71 10.94
C GLY A 17 -6.85 4.11 11.93
N CYS A 18 -5.65 3.78 11.47
CA CYS A 18 -4.58 3.23 12.31
C CYS A 18 -3.59 4.31 12.81
N TRP A 19 -3.38 5.39 12.03
CA TRP A 19 -2.41 6.46 12.26
C TRP A 19 -2.93 7.81 11.74
N GLN A 20 -2.24 8.93 11.98
CA GLN A 20 -2.85 10.26 11.77
C GLN A 20 -2.88 10.79 10.32
N SER A 21 -2.03 10.30 9.42
CA SER A 21 -1.97 10.83 8.04
C SER A 21 -1.35 9.82 7.08
N ALA A 22 -1.99 9.57 5.95
CA ALA A 22 -1.43 8.72 4.90
C ALA A 22 -0.69 9.55 3.84
N GLY A 23 0.43 9.02 3.35
CA GLY A 23 1.03 9.45 2.08
C GLY A 23 0.74 8.42 1.00
N CYS A 24 0.18 8.83 -0.13
CA CYS A 24 0.02 8.00 -1.31
C CYS A 24 0.96 8.52 -2.40
N ASP A 25 1.82 7.63 -2.94
CA ASP A 25 2.73 7.96 -4.02
C ASP A 25 2.94 6.71 -4.89
N LYS A 26 3.63 6.87 -6.01
CA LYS A 26 4.02 5.80 -6.93
C LYS A 26 5.41 5.26 -6.58
N TRP A 27 5.57 3.93 -6.67
CA TRP A 27 6.91 3.36 -6.75
C TRP A 27 7.57 3.71 -8.07
N THR A 28 8.87 3.96 -8.04
CA THR A 28 9.65 4.27 -9.26
C THR A 28 10.03 3.03 -10.06
N PHE A 29 9.65 1.84 -9.58
CA PHE A 29 9.90 0.54 -10.19
C PHE A 29 8.60 -0.23 -10.46
N SER A 30 8.68 -1.23 -11.33
CA SER A 30 7.53 -2.07 -11.68
C SER A 30 7.35 -3.24 -10.71
N THR A 31 6.09 -3.62 -10.49
CA THR A 31 5.71 -4.80 -9.71
C THR A 31 4.69 -5.63 -10.48
N ASN A 32 4.33 -6.81 -9.97
CA ASN A 32 3.23 -7.60 -10.52
C ASN A 32 1.91 -6.82 -10.58
N GLY A 33 1.72 -5.81 -9.71
CA GLY A 33 0.56 -4.93 -9.75
C GLY A 33 0.39 -4.18 -11.07
N VAL A 34 1.49 -3.72 -11.68
CA VAL A 34 1.46 -3.07 -13.00
C VAL A 34 0.92 -4.03 -14.06
N SER A 35 1.38 -5.27 -14.05
CA SER A 35 0.91 -6.30 -14.99
C SER A 35 -0.54 -6.69 -14.74
N ILE A 36 -0.97 -6.84 -13.49
CA ILE A 36 -2.35 -7.21 -13.13
C ILE A 36 -3.32 -6.12 -13.58
N MET A 37 -3.04 -4.86 -13.24
CA MET A 37 -3.87 -3.73 -13.66
C MET A 37 -3.90 -3.61 -15.19
N GLY A 38 -2.74 -3.64 -15.85
CA GLY A 38 -2.65 -3.42 -17.29
C GLY A 38 -3.28 -4.53 -18.14
N ARG A 39 -3.23 -5.79 -17.69
CA ARG A 39 -3.76 -6.94 -18.44
C ARG A 39 -5.20 -7.29 -18.11
N HIS A 40 -5.61 -7.07 -16.87
CA HIS A 40 -6.90 -7.57 -16.36
C HIS A 40 -7.84 -6.46 -15.90
N GLY A 41 -7.38 -5.20 -15.86
CA GLY A 41 -8.20 -4.07 -15.40
C GLY A 41 -8.57 -4.15 -13.92
N ILE A 42 -7.89 -4.99 -13.13
CA ILE A 42 -8.12 -5.13 -11.69
C ILE A 42 -7.29 -4.08 -10.96
N PRO A 43 -7.88 -3.13 -10.22
CA PRO A 43 -7.13 -2.12 -9.47
C PRO A 43 -6.18 -2.76 -8.44
N VAL A 44 -4.94 -2.26 -8.38
CA VAL A 44 -3.92 -2.74 -7.42
C VAL A 44 -3.23 -1.55 -6.77
N ILE A 45 -3.08 -1.62 -5.45
CA ILE A 45 -2.22 -0.73 -4.68
C ILE A 45 -1.19 -1.57 -3.94
N GLY A 46 0.05 -1.11 -3.95
CA GLY A 46 1.13 -1.70 -3.20
C GLY A 46 1.29 -1.07 -1.82
N PHE A 47 1.47 -1.89 -0.79
CA PHE A 47 1.87 -1.46 0.55
C PHE A 47 2.73 -2.53 1.21
N GLY A 48 3.81 -2.14 1.86
CA GLY A 48 4.76 -3.08 2.41
C GLY A 48 5.72 -2.46 3.42
N PRO A 49 6.41 -3.29 4.21
CA PRO A 49 7.44 -2.85 5.13
C PRO A 49 8.73 -2.46 4.39
N GLY A 50 9.61 -1.74 5.08
CA GLY A 50 10.89 -1.28 4.52
C GLY A 50 10.83 0.14 3.97
N LYS A 51 11.89 0.55 3.24
CA LYS A 51 12.00 1.83 2.55
C LYS A 51 12.56 1.58 1.15
N GLU A 52 12.06 2.32 0.16
CA GLU A 52 12.44 2.15 -1.26
C GLU A 52 13.97 2.18 -1.51
N PRO A 53 14.78 3.06 -0.88
CA PRO A 53 16.23 3.06 -1.07
C PRO A 53 16.97 1.81 -0.57
N GLU A 54 16.34 1.00 0.28
CA GLU A 54 16.93 -0.24 0.80
C GLU A 54 16.64 -1.45 -0.09
N ALA A 55 15.64 -1.34 -0.98
CA ALA A 55 15.26 -2.43 -1.86
C ALA A 55 16.41 -2.77 -2.81
N HIS A 56 16.73 -4.06 -2.93
CA HIS A 56 17.81 -4.59 -3.78
C HIS A 56 19.22 -4.14 -3.38
N ALA A 57 19.40 -3.57 -2.18
CA ALA A 57 20.73 -3.29 -1.65
C ALA A 57 21.42 -4.60 -1.21
N PRO A 58 22.74 -4.77 -1.39
CA PRO A 58 23.47 -5.97 -0.95
C PRO A 58 23.33 -6.26 0.55
N ASN A 59 23.08 -5.22 1.34
CA ASN A 59 22.83 -5.26 2.77
C ASN A 59 21.41 -4.74 3.10
N GLU A 60 20.43 -5.08 2.28
CA GLU A 60 19.03 -4.70 2.45
C GLU A 60 18.59 -4.85 3.91
N LYS A 61 17.99 -3.79 4.43
CA LYS A 61 17.51 -3.73 5.81
C LYS A 61 16.05 -3.32 5.84
N THR A 62 15.37 -3.80 6.87
CA THR A 62 14.00 -3.42 7.21
C THR A 62 13.89 -3.15 8.71
N TRP A 63 12.77 -2.58 9.12
CA TRP A 63 12.51 -2.23 10.53
C TRP A 63 11.40 -3.11 11.08
N LYS A 64 11.63 -3.70 12.26
CA LYS A 64 10.61 -4.54 12.93
C LYS A 64 9.30 -3.80 13.14
N SER A 65 9.35 -2.49 13.42
CA SER A 65 8.15 -1.65 13.52
C SER A 65 7.37 -1.58 12.20
N HIS A 66 8.06 -1.52 11.05
CA HIS A 66 7.37 -1.51 9.74
C HIS A 66 6.62 -2.82 9.51
N LEU A 67 7.11 -3.96 9.99
CA LEU A 67 6.38 -5.23 9.91
C LEU A 67 5.08 -5.18 10.70
N VAL A 68 5.11 -4.62 11.92
CA VAL A 68 3.92 -4.48 12.77
C VAL A 68 2.92 -3.50 12.15
N THR A 69 3.37 -2.34 11.67
CA THR A 69 2.55 -1.39 10.90
C THR A 69 1.93 -2.06 9.68
N CYS A 70 2.72 -2.84 8.94
CA CYS A 70 2.22 -3.52 7.75
C CYS A 70 1.13 -4.54 8.07
N ALA A 71 1.32 -5.33 9.13
CA ALA A 71 0.31 -6.29 9.58
C ALA A 71 -0.99 -5.59 10.02
N ALA A 72 -0.89 -4.49 10.77
CA ALA A 72 -2.06 -3.72 11.19
C ALA A 72 -2.82 -3.14 9.99
N MET A 73 -2.11 -2.60 8.99
CA MET A 73 -2.72 -2.08 7.76
C MET A 73 -3.48 -3.18 7.02
N TYR A 74 -2.82 -4.32 6.75
CA TYR A 74 -3.47 -5.45 6.07
C TYR A 74 -4.69 -6.01 6.81
N ALA A 75 -4.72 -5.92 8.15
CA ALA A 75 -5.89 -6.28 8.93
C ALA A 75 -7.04 -5.25 8.83
N ALA A 76 -6.71 -3.96 8.62
CA ALA A 76 -7.68 -2.88 8.53
C ALA A 76 -8.31 -2.74 7.13
N ILE A 77 -7.59 -3.08 6.05
CA ILE A 77 -8.08 -2.92 4.66
C ILE A 77 -9.48 -3.49 4.45
N PRO A 78 -9.79 -4.75 4.84
CA PRO A 78 -11.11 -5.33 4.53
C PRO A 78 -12.26 -4.55 5.17
N LEU A 79 -12.06 -4.04 6.40
CA LEU A 79 -13.06 -3.24 7.10
C LEU A 79 -13.24 -1.88 6.44
N SER A 80 -12.14 -1.20 6.09
CA SER A 80 -12.20 0.09 5.42
C SER A 80 -12.76 -0.01 4.01
N TRP A 81 -12.45 -1.09 3.28
CA TRP A 81 -13.01 -1.38 1.97
C TRP A 81 -14.53 -1.51 2.01
N LEU A 82 -15.08 -2.23 2.99
CA LEU A 82 -16.52 -2.39 3.16
C LEU A 82 -17.22 -1.10 3.61
N ALA A 83 -16.49 -0.19 4.26
CA ALA A 83 -17.01 1.07 4.78
C ALA A 83 -16.81 2.27 3.84
N THR A 84 -16.02 2.11 2.79
CA THR A 84 -15.85 3.12 1.74
C THR A 84 -16.97 2.89 0.72
N GLU A 85 -17.66 3.95 0.31
CA GLU A 85 -18.69 3.94 -0.75
C GLU A 85 -18.16 4.53 -2.06
#